data_AF-A0A0F6W2K2-F1
#
_entry.id   AF-A0A0F6W2K2-F1
#
_cell.length_a   1.000
_cell.length_b   1.000
_cell.length_c   1.000
_cell.angle_alpha   90.00
_cell.angle_beta   90.00
_cell.angle_gamma   90.00
#
_symmetry.space_group_name_H-M   'P 1'
#
loop_
_entity.id
_entity.type
_entity.pdbx_description
1 polymer ?
#
loop_
_entity_poly.entity_id
_entity_poly.type
_entity_poly.pdbx_seq_one_letter_code
_entity_poly.pdbx_strand_id
1 'polypeptide(L)'
;MLVMNVRMIVPLLVLVPFALFSGMVVLEEGYLGFFSVAREEPWGMQMLIDLAICFVLVLRGLAKDARERGLALWPWVIGTVLFGSIAPLGYLVYRELVARPAPLAHAVAQK
;
A
#
# COMPACT_ATOMS: atom_id res chain seq x y z
N MET A 1 -23.47 8.70 1.41
CA MET A 1 -23.20 7.32 0.96
C MET A 1 -21.92 7.35 0.14
N LEU A 2 -20.83 6.77 0.65
CA LEU A 2 -19.62 6.54 -0.14
C LEU A 2 -20.01 5.56 -1.26
N VAL A 3 -20.04 6.02 -2.51
CA VAL A 3 -20.13 5.11 -3.66
C VAL A 3 -18.78 4.40 -3.72
N MET A 4 -18.68 3.22 -3.11
CA MET A 4 -17.45 2.45 -3.03
C MET A 4 -17.13 1.87 -4.42
N ASN A 5 -16.11 2.42 -5.07
CA ASN A 5 -15.59 1.94 -6.35
C ASN A 5 -14.78 0.64 -6.11
N VAL A 6 -14.80 -0.31 -7.05
CA VAL A 6 -14.02 -1.56 -6.95
C VAL A 6 -12.53 -1.31 -6.72
N ARG A 7 -12.00 -0.20 -7.27
CA ARG A 7 -10.63 0.27 -7.09
C ARG A 7 -10.27 0.64 -5.64
N MET A 8 -11.27 0.93 -4.82
CA MET A 8 -11.15 1.20 -3.39
C MET A 8 -11.51 -0.04 -2.56
N ILE A 9 -12.53 -0.80 -2.97
CA ILE A 9 -13.01 -1.98 -2.24
C ILE A 9 -11.92 -3.04 -2.13
N VAL A 10 -11.28 -3.39 -3.25
CA VAL A 10 -10.29 -4.48 -3.27
C VAL A 10 -9.10 -4.17 -2.36
N PRO A 11 -8.44 -3.01 -2.44
CA PRO A 11 -7.37 -2.67 -1.50
C PRO A 11 -7.84 -2.63 -0.05
N LEU A 12 -9.04 -2.12 0.22
CA LEU A 12 -9.58 -2.03 1.58
C LEU A 12 -9.85 -3.42 2.19
N LEU A 13 -10.42 -4.33 1.40
CA LEU A 13 -10.69 -5.71 1.82
C LEU A 13 -9.42 -6.49 2.13
N VAL A 14 -8.29 -6.14 1.51
CA VAL A 14 -6.98 -6.74 1.84
C VAL A 14 -6.33 -6.03 3.01
N LEU A 15 -6.36 -4.69 3.01
CA LEU A 15 -5.71 -3.83 4.00
C LEU A 15 -6.18 -4.12 5.42
N VAL A 16 -7.50 -4.15 5.65
CA VAL A 16 -8.06 -4.28 7.01
C VAL A 16 -7.66 -5.61 7.67
N PRO A 17 -7.95 -6.78 7.09
CA PRO A 17 -7.59 -8.05 7.73
C PRO A 17 -6.08 -8.22 7.82
N PHE A 18 -5.31 -7.82 6.80
CA PHE A 18 -3.85 -7.96 6.83
C PHE A 18 -3.19 -7.06 7.87
N ALA A 19 -3.66 -5.82 8.03
CA ALA A 19 -3.16 -4.91 9.07
C ALA A 19 -3.49 -5.40 10.47
N LEU A 20 -4.70 -5.94 10.68
CA LEU A 20 -5.08 -6.56 11.96
C LEU A 20 -4.21 -7.78 12.28
N PHE A 21 -4.05 -8.68 11.31
CA PHE A 21 -3.18 -9.85 11.46
C PHE A 21 -1.73 -9.45 11.75
N SER A 22 -1.17 -8.51 10.98
CA SER A 22 0.19 -8.02 11.20
C SER A 22 0.34 -7.37 12.57
N GLY A 23 -0.66 -6.61 13.02
CA GLY A 23 -0.69 -6.03 14.36
C GLY A 23 -0.65 -7.10 15.46
N MET A 24 -1.44 -8.17 15.34
CA MET A 24 -1.43 -9.28 16.29
C MET A 24 -0.05 -9.97 16.34
N VAL A 25 0.52 -10.29 15.17
CA VAL A 25 1.87 -10.90 15.11
C VAL A 25 2.93 -10.01 15.75
N VAL A 26 2.88 -8.69 15.52
CA VAL A 26 3.83 -7.75 16.14
C VAL A 26 3.66 -7.69 17.66
N LEU A 27 2.45 -7.84 18.18
CA LEU A 27 2.19 -7.87 19.63
C LEU A 27 2.71 -9.17 20.27
N GLU A 28 2.66 -10.29 19.55
CA GLU A 28 3.07 -11.61 20.05
C GLU A 28 4.58 -11.85 19.89
N GLU A 29 5.12 -11.60 18.70
CA GLU A 29 6.50 -11.93 18.31
C GLU A 29 7.47 -10.74 18.38
N GLY A 30 6.92 -9.53 18.60
CA GLY A 30 7.66 -8.28 18.53
C GLY A 30 7.89 -7.78 17.10
N TYR A 31 8.08 -6.48 16.95
CA TYR A 31 8.20 -5.84 15.62
C TYR A 31 9.38 -6.36 14.79
N LEU A 32 10.49 -6.71 15.43
CA LEU A 32 11.69 -7.24 14.76
C LEU A 32 11.76 -8.77 14.79
N GLY A 33 10.70 -9.47 15.22
CA GLY A 33 10.68 -10.93 15.36
C GLY A 33 11.02 -11.66 14.06
N PHE A 34 10.58 -11.15 12.90
CA PHE A 34 10.88 -11.77 11.61
C PHE A 34 12.39 -11.78 11.24
N PHE A 35 13.23 -10.95 11.86
CA PHE A 35 14.68 -10.96 11.63
C PHE A 35 15.39 -12.16 12.24
N SER A 36 14.81 -12.86 13.23
CA SER A 36 15.38 -14.14 13.68
C SER A 36 15.19 -15.19 12.58
N VAL A 37 13.97 -15.33 12.08
CA VAL A 37 13.61 -16.26 11.00
C VAL A 37 14.45 -16.00 9.75
N ALA A 38 14.60 -14.73 9.35
CA ALA A 38 15.40 -14.38 8.19
C ALA A 38 16.90 -14.70 8.33
N ARG A 39 17.43 -14.77 9.56
CA ARG A 39 18.84 -15.09 9.80
C ARG A 39 19.10 -16.58 9.95
N GLU A 40 18.14 -17.32 10.51
CA GLU A 40 18.30 -18.74 10.82
C GLU A 40 17.96 -19.65 9.64
N GLU A 41 17.00 -19.24 8.79
CA GLU A 41 16.50 -20.05 7.68
C GLU A 41 16.85 -19.42 6.31
N PRO A 42 17.50 -20.15 5.37
CA PRO A 42 17.83 -19.62 4.05
C PRO A 42 16.61 -19.09 3.27
N TRP A 43 15.46 -19.77 3.39
CA TRP A 43 14.21 -19.29 2.79
C TRP A 43 13.71 -17.99 3.42
N GLY A 44 13.89 -17.82 4.74
CA GLY A 44 13.56 -16.58 5.43
C GLY A 44 14.38 -15.40 4.89
N MET A 45 15.69 -15.58 4.73
CA MET A 45 16.57 -14.57 4.12
C MET A 45 16.13 -14.24 2.69
N GLN A 46 15.85 -15.26 1.87
CA GLN A 46 15.41 -15.08 0.50
C GLN A 46 14.10 -14.27 0.43
N MET A 47 13.10 -14.59 1.27
CA MET A 47 11.83 -13.85 1.32
C MET A 47 12.03 -12.40 1.76
N LEU A 48 12.94 -12.13 2.72
CA LEU A 48 13.24 -10.77 3.15
C LEU A 48 13.88 -9.93 2.04
N ILE A 49 14.82 -10.51 1.29
CA ILE A 49 15.45 -9.86 0.14
C ILE A 49 14.43 -9.60 -0.97
N ASP A 50 13.59 -10.59 -1.28
CA ASP A 50 12.53 -10.45 -2.28
C ASP A 50 11.53 -9.35 -1.89
N LEU A 51 11.15 -9.28 -0.60
CA LEU A 51 10.31 -8.22 -0.07
C LEU A 51 10.94 -6.83 -0.25
N ALA A 52 12.23 -6.68 0.05
CA ALA A 52 12.95 -5.42 -0.13
C ALA A 52 12.99 -4.98 -1.60
N ILE A 53 13.21 -5.92 -2.53
CA ILE A 53 13.15 -5.66 -3.98
C ILE A 53 11.73 -5.25 -4.38
N CYS A 54 10.72 -5.95 -3.88
CA CYS A 54 9.32 -5.67 -4.15
C CYS A 54 8.93 -4.25 -3.69
N PHE A 55 9.43 -3.78 -2.54
CA PHE A 55 9.23 -2.38 -2.10
C PHE A 55 9.74 -1.37 -3.11
N VAL A 56 10.93 -1.57 -3.67
CA VAL A 56 11.48 -0.67 -4.69
C VAL A 56 10.59 -0.63 -5.93
N LEU A 57 10.14 -1.80 -6.40
CA LEU A 57 9.27 -1.90 -7.59
C LEU A 57 7.91 -1.23 -7.36
N VAL A 58 7.29 -1.49 -6.20
CA VAL A 58 6.00 -0.91 -5.84
C VAL A 58 6.10 0.60 -5.66
N LEU A 59 7.11 1.09 -4.93
CA LEU A 59 7.32 2.51 -4.71
C LEU A 59 7.57 3.28 -6.01
N ARG A 60 8.21 2.67 -7.01
CA ARG A 60 8.34 3.27 -8.35
C ARG A 60 6.98 3.48 -9.01
N GLY A 61 6.07 2.51 -8.89
CA GLY A 61 4.70 2.62 -9.38
C GLY A 61 3.90 3.70 -8.66
N LEU A 62 3.99 3.72 -7.32
CA LEU A 62 3.37 4.75 -6.49
C LEU A 62 3.91 6.14 -6.80
N ALA A 63 5.22 6.29 -7.05
CA ALA A 63 5.82 7.57 -7.38
C ALA A 63 5.26 8.15 -8.69
N LYS A 64 5.05 7.30 -9.69
CA LYS A 64 4.41 7.71 -10.95
C LYS A 64 2.96 8.14 -10.71
N ASP A 65 2.16 7.32 -10.04
CA ASP A 65 0.73 7.59 -9.79
C ASP A 65 0.54 8.82 -8.88
N ALA A 66 1.38 9.00 -7.87
CA ALA A 66 1.32 10.15 -6.96
C ALA A 66 1.64 11.45 -7.69
N ARG A 67 2.64 11.44 -8.59
CA ARG A 67 2.96 12.59 -9.43
C ARG A 67 1.82 12.95 -10.37
N GLU A 68 1.20 11.96 -11.01
CA GLU A 68 0.06 12.17 -11.93
C GLU A 68 -1.18 12.73 -11.21
N ARG A 69 -1.32 12.45 -9.91
CA ARG A 69 -2.46 12.88 -9.07
C ARG A 69 -2.16 14.09 -8.18
N GLY A 70 -0.94 14.62 -8.21
CA GLY A 70 -0.51 15.72 -7.34
C GLY A 70 -0.49 15.36 -5.84
N LEU A 71 -0.26 14.08 -5.51
CA LEU A 71 -0.21 13.58 -4.13
C LEU A 71 1.24 13.51 -3.62
N ALA A 72 1.43 13.75 -2.32
CA ALA A 72 2.73 13.57 -1.68
C ALA A 72 3.09 12.07 -1.54
N LEU A 73 4.25 11.68 -2.06
CA LEU A 73 4.74 10.30 -2.03
C LEU A 73 5.39 9.91 -0.69
N TRP A 74 6.06 10.85 -0.04
CA TRP A 74 6.97 10.57 1.09
C TRP A 74 6.33 9.83 2.29
N PRO A 75 5.05 10.04 2.69
CA PRO A 75 4.47 9.29 3.80
C PRO A 75 4.36 7.80 3.48
N TRP A 76 4.11 7.50 2.21
CA TRP A 76 3.95 6.15 1.70
C TRP A 76 5.29 5.43 1.56
N VAL A 77 6.39 6.16 1.28
CA VAL A 77 7.75 5.61 1.31
C VAL A 77 8.11 5.16 2.72
N ILE A 78 7.97 6.05 3.71
CA ILE A 78 8.27 5.74 5.11
C ILE A 78 7.37 4.60 5.59
N GLY A 79 6.07 4.69 5.29
CA GLY A 79 5.11 3.64 5.64
C GLY A 79 5.44 2.29 5.00
N THR A 80 5.95 2.26 3.76
CA THR A 80 6.29 1.00 3.10
C THR A 80 7.51 0.34 3.74
N VAL A 81 8.52 1.13 4.12
CA VAL A 81 9.70 0.61 4.82
C VAL A 81 9.33 0.05 6.20
N LEU A 82 8.40 0.70 6.92
CA LEU A 82 8.03 0.29 8.27
C LEU A 82 6.93 -0.78 8.33
N PHE A 83 5.95 -0.73 7.43
CA PHE A 83 4.73 -1.56 7.51
C PHE A 83 4.53 -2.42 6.27
N GLY A 84 5.49 -2.42 5.34
CA GLY A 84 5.41 -3.16 4.10
C GLY A 84 4.20 -2.78 3.27
N SER A 85 3.47 -3.79 2.79
CA SER A 85 2.33 -3.63 1.87
C SER A 85 1.14 -2.88 2.47
N ILE A 86 1.07 -2.70 3.80
CA ILE A 86 0.03 -1.91 4.46
C ILE A 86 0.01 -0.48 3.93
N ALA A 87 1.18 0.15 3.73
CA ALA A 87 1.25 1.53 3.24
C ALA A 87 0.85 1.66 1.76
N PRO A 88 1.34 0.85 0.80
CA PRO A 88 0.84 0.85 -0.56
C PRO A 88 -0.66 0.58 -0.67
N LEU A 89 -1.20 -0.36 0.11
CA LEU A 89 -2.65 -0.60 0.15
C LEU A 89 -3.41 0.62 0.68
N GLY A 90 -2.90 1.25 1.73
CA GLY A 90 -3.43 2.51 2.26
C GLY A 90 -3.40 3.64 1.23
N TYR A 91 -2.33 3.75 0.44
CA TYR A 91 -2.21 4.73 -0.64
C TYR A 91 -3.31 4.54 -1.71
N LEU A 92 -3.57 3.29 -2.10
CA LEU A 92 -4.62 2.97 -3.07
C LEU A 92 -6.02 3.34 -2.56
N VAL A 93 -6.28 3.20 -1.26
CA VAL A 93 -7.54 3.67 -0.67
C VAL A 93 -7.56 5.20 -0.61
N TYR A 94 -6.48 5.81 -0.11
CA TYR A 94 -6.36 7.26 0.06
C TYR A 94 -6.53 8.02 -1.25
N ARG A 95 -5.90 7.57 -2.34
CA ARG A 95 -6.00 8.25 -3.63
C ARG A 95 -7.43 8.26 -4.17
N GLU A 96 -8.26 7.25 -3.88
CA GLU A 96 -9.66 7.22 -4.33
C GLU A 96 -10.56 8.12 -3.46
N LEU A 97 -10.18 8.36 -2.20
CA LEU A 97 -10.86 9.28 -1.30
C LEU A 97 -10.57 10.75 -1.64
N VAL A 98 -9.32 11.07 -1.99
CA VAL A 98 -8.87 12.43 -2.28
C VAL A 98 -9.06 12.80 -3.75
N ALA A 99 -8.67 11.92 -4.68
CA ALA A 99 -8.92 12.12 -6.10
C ALA A 99 -10.30 11.57 -6.45
N ARG A 100 -11.37 12.27 -6.03
CA ARG A 100 -12.67 12.11 -6.68
C ARG A 100 -12.45 12.28 -8.20
N PRO A 101 -13.01 11.40 -9.06
CA PRO A 101 -13.02 11.69 -10.48
C PRO A 101 -13.66 13.07 -10.66
N ALA A 102 -12.97 13.98 -11.36
CA ALA A 102 -13.63 15.20 -11.83
C ALA A 102 -14.94 14.77 -12.51
N PRO A 103 -16.10 15.37 -12.16
CA PRO A 103 -17.34 15.06 -12.85
C PRO A 103 -17.07 15.26 -14.34
N LEU A 104 -17.28 14.17 -15.07
CA LEU A 104 -16.98 13.96 -16.48
C LEU A 104 -17.07 15.27 -17.28
N ALA A 105 -15.93 15.74 -17.80
CA ALA A 105 -15.86 16.68 -18.91
C ALA A 105 -16.45 16.10 -20.23
N HIS A 106 -17.29 15.05 -20.14
CA HIS A 106 -18.11 14.51 -21.22
C HIS A 106 -19.38 15.34 -21.47
N ALA A 107 -19.71 16.33 -20.63
CA ALA A 107 -20.84 17.23 -20.88
C ALA A 107 -20.52 18.39 -21.86
N VAL A 108 -19.24 18.64 -22.18
CA VAL A 108 -18.83 19.79 -23.03
C VAL A 108 -18.59 19.39 -24.49
N ALA A 109 -18.54 18.08 -24.81
CA ALA A 109 -18.34 17.59 -26.17
C ALA A 109 -19.64 17.21 -26.90
N GLN A 110 -20.82 17.49 -26.32
CA GLN A 110 -22.13 17.21 -26.93
C GLN A 110 -22.93 18.47 -27.28
N LYS A 111 -22.29 19.64 -27.40
CA LYS A 111 -22.95 20.86 -27.88
C LYS A 111 -22.39 21.29 -29.22
#